data_AF-K7NKX1-F1
#
_entry.id   AF-K7NKX1-F1
#
_cell.length_a   1.000
_cell.length_b   1.000
_cell.length_c   1.000
_cell.angle_alpha   90.00
_cell.angle_beta   90.00
_cell.angle_gamma   90.00
#
_symmetry.space_group_name_H-M   'P 1'
#
loop_
_entity.id
_entity.type
_entity.pdbx_description
1 polymer ?
#
loop_
_entity_poly.entity_id
_entity_poly.type
_entity_poly.pdbx_seq_one_letter_code
_entity_poly.pdbx_strand_id
1 'polypeptide(L)'
;GFWDEIIEMWKSHELPSDFQSQNKWINAGTAYRRLVEPLDIADYYRIFKGKGNYLSDGRPTRYKVLEKWMEEKERTRYSSRARGHRTKPASLTENSKFWAYVEEAVKDLKNLKNGQHQSLQNLQEFERNVEMM
;
A
#
# COMPACT_ATOMS: atom_id res chain seq x y z
N GLY A 1 9.29 -4.05 -14.98
CA GLY A 1 10.32 -4.62 -14.10
C GLY A 1 9.85 -5.98 -13.60
N PHE A 2 10.68 -6.72 -12.85
CA PHE A 2 10.42 -8.13 -12.49
C PHE A 2 8.97 -8.41 -12.03
N TRP A 3 8.45 -7.63 -11.08
CA TRP A 3 7.07 -7.84 -10.59
C TRP A 3 5.98 -7.46 -11.58
N ASP A 4 6.24 -6.50 -12.49
CA ASP A 4 5.28 -6.17 -13.55
C ASP A 4 5.15 -7.35 -14.52
N GLU A 5 6.28 -7.95 -14.94
CA GLU A 5 6.33 -9.13 -15.82
C GLU A 5 5.64 -10.34 -15.18
N ILE A 6 5.94 -10.64 -13.91
CA ILE A 6 5.27 -11.74 -13.17
C ILE A 6 3.75 -11.54 -13.12
N ILE A 7 3.28 -10.30 -12.95
CA ILE A 7 1.85 -9.98 -12.89
C ILE A 7 1.20 -10.09 -14.27
N GLU A 8 1.93 -9.76 -15.34
CA GLU A 8 1.45 -9.98 -16.71
C GLU A 8 1.30 -11.47 -17.00
N MET A 9 2.32 -12.28 -16.71
CA MET A 9 2.25 -13.74 -16.87
C MET A 9 1.09 -14.35 -16.07
N TRP A 10 0.87 -13.87 -14.83
CA TRP A 10 -0.27 -14.28 -14.01
C TRP A 10 -1.61 -13.96 -14.69
N LYS A 11 -1.78 -12.74 -15.21
CA LYS A 11 -3.02 -12.32 -15.90
C LYS A 11 -3.25 -13.09 -17.20
N SER A 12 -2.17 -13.44 -17.90
CA SER A 12 -2.20 -14.23 -19.13
C SER A 12 -2.40 -15.73 -18.89
N HIS A 13 -2.55 -16.17 -17.64
CA HIS A 13 -2.70 -17.58 -17.26
C HIS A 13 -1.51 -18.46 -17.66
N GLU A 14 -0.31 -17.87 -17.75
CA GLU A 14 0.94 -18.57 -18.07
C GLU A 14 1.58 -19.22 -16.83
N LEU A 15 1.09 -18.86 -15.64
CA LEU A 15 1.53 -19.39 -14.36
C LEU A 15 0.53 -20.43 -13.83
N PRO A 16 0.95 -21.32 -12.90
CA PRO A 16 0.03 -22.25 -12.24
C PRO A 16 -1.21 -21.56 -11.68
N SER A 17 -2.36 -22.23 -11.74
CA SER A 17 -3.66 -21.66 -11.34
C SER A 17 -3.74 -21.23 -9.87
N ASP A 18 -2.90 -21.82 -9.01
CA ASP A 18 -2.79 -21.51 -7.60
C ASP A 18 -1.69 -20.49 -7.27
N PHE A 19 -0.96 -19.96 -8.27
CA PHE A 19 0.24 -19.15 -8.09
C PHE A 19 0.07 -18.01 -7.06
N GLN A 20 -1.00 -17.23 -7.19
CA GLN A 20 -1.32 -16.09 -6.33
C GLN A 20 -1.61 -16.49 -4.87
N SER A 21 -1.93 -17.76 -4.62
CA SER A 21 -2.21 -18.31 -3.28
C SER A 21 -0.98 -18.95 -2.63
N GLN A 22 0.10 -19.19 -3.40
CA GLN A 22 1.30 -19.83 -2.89
C GLN A 22 2.05 -18.90 -1.92
N ASN A 23 2.29 -19.38 -0.69
CA ASN A 23 2.92 -18.61 0.38
C ASN A 23 4.24 -17.94 -0.03
N LYS A 24 5.06 -18.59 -0.87
CA LYS A 24 6.35 -18.06 -1.34
C LYS A 24 6.17 -16.73 -2.10
N TRP A 25 5.21 -16.67 -3.02
CA TRP A 25 4.96 -15.50 -3.86
C TRP A 25 4.28 -14.38 -3.08
N ILE A 26 3.33 -14.72 -2.22
CA ILE A 26 2.67 -13.74 -1.36
C ILE A 26 3.68 -13.08 -0.42
N ASN A 27 4.53 -13.87 0.24
CA ASN A 27 5.53 -13.34 1.18
C ASN A 27 6.57 -12.48 0.45
N ALA A 28 7.08 -12.94 -0.70
CA ALA A 28 8.03 -12.17 -1.51
C ALA A 28 7.42 -10.86 -2.02
N GLY A 29 6.20 -10.91 -2.54
CA GLY A 29 5.48 -9.74 -3.04
C GLY A 29 5.15 -8.74 -1.94
N THR A 30 4.76 -9.24 -0.76
CA THR A 30 4.50 -8.39 0.42
C THR A 30 5.77 -7.70 0.90
N ALA A 31 6.90 -8.43 0.98
CA ALA A 31 8.18 -7.85 1.36
C ALA A 31 8.65 -6.78 0.36
N TYR A 32 8.57 -7.09 -0.93
CA TYR A 32 8.85 -6.13 -2.01
C TYR A 32 7.99 -4.88 -1.88
N ARG A 33 6.66 -5.03 -1.74
CA ARG A 33 5.74 -3.89 -1.58
C ARG A 33 6.11 -3.04 -0.37
N ARG A 34 6.38 -3.64 0.79
CA ARG A 34 6.75 -2.90 2.01
C ARG A 34 8.09 -2.18 1.91
N LEU A 35 9.03 -2.69 1.11
CA LEU A 35 10.36 -2.09 0.95
C LEU A 35 10.41 -1.04 -0.16
N VAL A 36 9.76 -1.30 -1.29
CA VAL A 36 9.96 -0.53 -2.53
C VAL A 36 8.84 0.48 -2.78
N GLU A 37 7.60 0.19 -2.38
CA GLU A 37 6.51 1.17 -2.55
C GLU A 37 6.78 2.51 -1.85
N PRO A 38 7.36 2.58 -0.63
CA PRO A 38 7.79 3.84 -0.04
C PRO A 38 8.76 4.65 -0.90
N LEU A 39 9.67 3.98 -1.62
CA LEU A 39 10.64 4.64 -2.50
C LEU A 39 9.95 5.19 -3.75
N ASP A 40 9.04 4.42 -4.34
CA ASP A 40 8.23 4.87 -5.48
C ASP A 40 7.32 6.04 -5.10
N ILE A 41 6.76 6.05 -3.89
CA ILE A 41 6.00 7.18 -3.34
C ILE A 41 6.89 8.43 -3.26
N ALA A 42 8.08 8.29 -2.65
CA ALA A 42 9.02 9.40 -2.52
C ALA A 42 9.42 9.96 -3.90
N ASP A 43 9.70 9.09 -4.86
CA ASP A 43 10.03 9.51 -6.23
C ASP A 43 8.86 10.20 -6.93
N TYR A 44 7.64 9.67 -6.77
CA TYR A 44 6.43 10.29 -7.31
C TYR A 44 6.27 11.73 -6.82
N TYR A 45 6.27 11.97 -5.50
CA TYR A 45 6.08 13.32 -4.97
C TYR A 45 7.25 14.25 -5.29
N ARG A 46 8.47 13.72 -5.41
CA ARG A 46 9.65 14.45 -5.88
C ARG A 46 9.49 14.95 -7.32
N ILE A 47 9.08 14.08 -8.24
CA ILE A 47 8.94 14.40 -9.67
C ILE A 47 7.78 15.36 -9.91
N PHE A 48 6.61 15.05 -9.34
CA PHE A 48 5.40 15.85 -9.53
C PHE A 48 5.40 17.15 -8.71
N LYS A 49 6.43 17.40 -7.87
CA LYS A 49 6.53 18.57 -6.98
C LYS A 49 5.25 18.79 -6.16
N GLY A 50 4.62 17.70 -5.71
CA GLY A 50 3.35 17.72 -5.00
C GLY A 50 2.10 18.01 -5.86
N LYS A 51 2.21 18.12 -7.19
CA LYS A 51 1.08 18.31 -8.12
C LYS A 51 0.56 16.96 -8.63
N GLY A 52 -0.15 16.24 -7.77
CA GLY A 52 -0.72 14.92 -8.08
C GLY A 52 -0.94 14.10 -6.82
N ASN A 53 -1.81 13.09 -6.87
CA ASN A 53 -2.12 12.24 -5.73
C ASN A 53 -1.70 10.79 -6.06
N TYR A 54 -0.76 10.25 -5.27
CA TYR A 54 -0.23 8.92 -5.50
C TYR A 54 -1.31 7.84 -5.37
N LEU A 55 -2.22 7.98 -4.41
CA LEU A 55 -3.23 6.97 -4.11
C LEU A 55 -4.27 6.81 -5.22
N SER A 56 -4.70 7.92 -5.84
CA SER A 56 -5.65 7.91 -6.95
C SER A 56 -4.99 7.52 -8.27
N ASP A 57 -3.91 8.23 -8.64
CA ASP A 57 -3.43 8.24 -10.03
C ASP A 57 -2.00 7.74 -10.17
N GLY A 58 -1.20 7.84 -9.12
CA GLY A 58 0.23 7.51 -9.17
C GLY A 58 0.57 6.04 -8.88
N ARG A 59 -0.30 5.31 -8.19
CA ARG A 59 0.03 4.01 -7.62
C ARG A 59 0.13 2.91 -8.69
N PRO A 60 1.32 2.32 -8.91
CA PRO A 60 1.51 1.25 -9.86
C PRO A 60 0.63 0.03 -9.58
N THR A 61 0.12 -0.59 -10.65
CA THR A 61 -0.76 -1.77 -10.60
C THR A 61 -0.13 -2.93 -9.83
N ARG A 62 1.20 -3.08 -9.89
CA ARG A 62 1.91 -4.14 -9.16
C ARG A 62 1.61 -4.15 -7.67
N TYR A 63 1.61 -2.98 -7.01
CA TYR A 63 1.37 -2.92 -5.57
C TYR A 63 -0.09 -3.23 -5.22
N LYS A 64 -1.04 -2.82 -6.08
CA LYS A 64 -2.46 -3.13 -5.93
C LYS A 64 -2.72 -4.64 -5.99
N VAL A 65 -2.09 -5.33 -6.94
CA VAL A 65 -2.22 -6.79 -7.09
C VAL A 65 -1.58 -7.54 -5.92
N LEU A 66 -0.35 -7.17 -5.53
CA LEU A 66 0.36 -7.82 -4.43
C LEU A 66 -0.32 -7.60 -3.07
N GLU A 67 -0.91 -6.41 -2.85
CA GLU A 67 -1.74 -6.13 -1.68
C GLU A 67 -2.97 -7.05 -1.65
N LYS A 68 -3.69 -7.18 -2.77
CA LYS A 68 -4.86 -8.04 -2.89
C LYS A 68 -4.55 -9.52 -2.59
N TRP A 69 -3.44 -10.05 -3.10
CA TRP A 69 -3.04 -11.44 -2.82
C TRP A 69 -2.83 -11.69 -1.32
N MET A 70 -2.25 -10.72 -0.60
CA MET A 70 -2.06 -10.83 0.85
C MET A 70 -3.40 -10.74 1.60
N GLU A 71 -4.28 -9.80 1.23
CA GLU A 71 -5.61 -9.65 1.82
C GLU A 71 -6.46 -10.93 1.66
N GLU A 72 -6.40 -11.59 0.50
CA GLU A 72 -7.10 -12.85 0.25
C GLU A 72 -6.57 -14.00 1.14
N LYS A 73 -5.25 -14.09 1.31
CA LYS A 73 -4.62 -15.02 2.26
C LYS A 73 -5.02 -14.74 3.70
N GLU A 74 -5.11 -13.48 4.10
CA GLU A 74 -5.55 -13.13 5.44
C GLU A 74 -7.03 -13.46 5.65
N ARG A 75 -7.89 -13.17 4.66
CA ARG A 75 -9.32 -13.51 4.71
C ARG A 75 -9.56 -15.01 4.88
N THR A 76 -8.79 -15.86 4.18
CA THR A 76 -8.86 -17.32 4.36
C THR A 76 -8.32 -17.80 5.71
N ARG A 77 -7.40 -17.05 6.34
CA ARG A 77 -6.96 -17.31 7.72
C ARG A 77 -7.99 -16.87 8.76
N TYR A 78 -8.75 -15.81 8.54
CA TYR A 78 -9.77 -15.37 9.49
C TYR A 78 -11.00 -16.28 9.52
N SER A 79 -11.32 -16.98 8.43
CA SER A 79 -12.40 -17.96 8.38
C SER A 79 -12.03 -19.30 9.05
N SER A 80 -10.75 -19.61 9.18
CA SER A 80 -10.25 -20.73 9.98
C SER A 80 -9.92 -20.25 11.40
N ARG A 81 -10.45 -20.88 12.44
CA ARG A 81 -10.46 -20.38 13.85
C ARG A 81 -9.07 -20.19 14.52
N ALA A 82 -7.97 -20.18 13.80
CA ALA A 82 -6.61 -20.10 14.34
C ALA A 82 -6.05 -18.67 14.29
N ARG A 83 -6.45 -17.82 15.24
CA ARG A 83 -5.74 -16.56 15.51
C ARG A 83 -4.50 -16.84 16.35
N GLY A 84 -3.35 -16.98 15.70
CA GLY A 84 -2.07 -16.63 16.32
C GLY A 84 -1.88 -15.13 16.17
N HIS A 85 -2.19 -14.34 17.20
CA HIS A 85 -1.92 -12.90 17.17
C HIS A 85 -0.41 -12.71 17.01
N ARG A 86 0.02 -11.92 16.01
CA ARG A 86 1.45 -11.60 15.86
C ARG A 86 1.85 -10.81 17.09
N THR A 87 2.72 -11.38 17.91
CA THR A 87 3.16 -10.78 19.19
C THR A 87 4.21 -9.69 19.01
N LYS A 88 4.68 -9.46 17.78
CA LYS A 88 5.71 -8.47 17.46
C LYS A 88 5.32 -7.66 16.22
N PRO A 89 5.38 -6.32 16.28
CA PRO A 89 5.22 -5.48 15.11
C PRO A 89 6.27 -5.85 14.08
N ALA A 90 5.91 -5.81 12.79
CA ALA A 90 6.93 -5.95 11.75
C ALA A 90 7.94 -4.79 11.87
N SER A 91 9.22 -5.07 11.67
CA SER A 91 10.25 -4.02 11.55
C SER A 91 10.05 -3.15 10.31
N LEU A 92 9.15 -3.57 9.40
CA LEU A 92 8.73 -2.83 8.21
C LEU A 92 7.34 -2.26 8.45
N THR A 93 7.08 -1.06 7.94
CA THR A 93 5.73 -0.48 7.97
C THR A 93 4.73 -1.46 7.37
N GLU A 94 3.72 -1.83 8.16
CA GLU A 94 2.73 -2.82 7.71
C GLU A 94 1.91 -2.26 6.54
N ASN A 95 1.65 -0.95 6.59
CA ASN A 95 1.03 -0.17 5.53
C ASN A 95 2.10 0.49 4.64
N SER A 96 2.34 -0.10 3.47
CA SER A 96 3.29 0.42 2.48
C SER A 96 2.89 1.77 1.88
N LYS A 97 1.60 2.17 1.99
CA LYS A 97 1.08 3.45 1.50
C LYS A 97 1.24 4.59 2.50
N PHE A 98 1.76 4.32 3.69
CA PHE A 98 1.86 5.29 4.79
C PHE A 98 2.38 6.66 4.35
N TRP A 99 3.51 6.69 3.63
CA TRP A 99 4.12 7.93 3.17
C TRP A 99 3.27 8.73 2.18
N ALA A 100 2.41 8.07 1.40
CA ALA A 100 1.50 8.79 0.52
C ALA A 100 0.44 9.55 1.32
N TYR A 101 -0.09 8.95 2.40
CA TYR A 101 -1.01 9.64 3.30
C TYR A 101 -0.35 10.83 4.00
N VAL A 102 0.92 10.69 4.40
CA VAL A 102 1.71 11.79 5.00
C VAL A 102 1.85 12.95 4.00
N GLU A 103 2.22 12.67 2.75
CA GLU A 103 2.38 13.71 1.72
C GLU A 103 1.07 14.44 1.42
N GLU A 104 -0.06 13.74 1.35
CA GLU A 104 -1.38 14.37 1.19
C GLU A 104 -1.75 15.22 2.43
N ALA A 105 -1.52 14.72 3.65
CA ALA A 105 -1.74 15.50 4.87
C ALA A 105 -0.88 16.78 4.91
N VAL A 106 0.37 16.72 4.48
CA VAL A 106 1.25 17.90 4.38
C VAL A 106 0.70 18.94 3.39
N LYS A 107 0.09 18.51 2.27
CA LYS A 107 -0.58 19.43 1.34
C LYS A 107 -1.82 20.04 1.96
N ASP A 108 -2.65 19.22 2.61
CA ASP A 108 -3.86 19.68 3.28
C ASP A 108 -3.56 20.71 4.37
N LEU A 109 -2.47 20.54 5.12
CA LEU A 109 -1.98 21.56 6.06
C LEU A 109 -1.58 22.87 5.38
N LYS A 110 -0.94 22.81 4.20
CA LYS A 110 -0.59 24.02 3.42
C LYS A 110 -1.83 24.72 2.88
N ASN A 111 -2.81 23.96 2.39
CA ASN A 111 -4.08 24.46 1.90
C ASN A 111 -4.89 25.13 3.01
N LEU A 112 -4.94 24.52 4.19
CA LEU A 112 -5.60 25.06 5.37
C LEU A 112 -4.98 26.40 5.79
N LYS A 113 -3.63 26.50 5.79
CA LYS A 113 -2.92 27.77 6.05
C LYS A 113 -3.22 28.85 5.02
N ASN A 114 -3.60 28.46 3.80
CA ASN A 114 -4.01 29.37 2.73
C ASN A 114 -5.53 29.67 2.75
N GLY A 115 -6.25 29.28 3.81
CA GLY A 115 -7.68 29.57 4.01
C GLY A 115 -8.64 28.55 3.38
N GLN A 116 -8.16 27.40 2.91
CA GLN A 116 -9.00 26.34 2.35
C GLN A 116 -9.45 25.37 3.44
N HIS A 117 -10.63 25.62 4.02
CA HIS A 117 -11.15 24.87 5.18
C HIS A 117 -11.60 23.42 4.87
N GLN A 118 -11.75 23.05 3.59
CA GLN A 118 -12.12 21.68 3.19
C GLN A 118 -11.07 20.62 3.63
N SER A 119 -9.81 21.03 3.83
CA SER A 119 -8.69 20.17 4.20
C SER A 119 -8.72 19.68 5.67
N LEU A 120 -9.60 20.20 6.52
CA LEU A 120 -9.65 19.81 7.94
C LEU A 120 -10.20 18.38 8.15
N GLN A 121 -11.17 17.96 7.33
CA GLN A 121 -11.75 16.61 7.41
C GLN A 121 -10.74 15.52 7.06
N ASN A 122 -9.94 15.75 6.00
CA ASN A 122 -8.88 14.84 5.57
C ASN A 122 -7.80 14.67 6.65
N LEU A 123 -7.43 15.75 7.34
CA LEU A 123 -6.44 15.72 8.43
C LEU A 123 -6.92 14.91 9.64
N GLN A 124 -8.20 15.05 9.99
CA GLN A 124 -8.81 14.23 11.06
C GLN A 124 -8.87 12.75 10.67
N GLU A 125 -9.10 12.44 9.39
CA GLU A 125 -9.02 11.06 8.90
C GLU A 125 -7.61 10.51 8.94
N PHE A 126 -6.61 11.31 8.55
CA PHE A 126 -5.20 10.96 8.67
C PHE A 126 -4.81 10.66 10.12
N GLU A 127 -5.19 11.51 11.07
CA GLU A 127 -4.93 11.32 12.51
C GLU A 127 -5.47 9.97 13.02
N ARG A 128 -6.76 9.67 12.76
CA ARG A 128 -7.37 8.39 13.14
C ARG A 128 -6.64 7.18 12.54
N ASN A 129 -6.18 7.30 11.30
CA ASN A 129 -5.47 6.21 10.63
C ASN A 129 -4.08 5.97 11.24
N VAL A 130 -3.38 7.00 11.72
CA VAL A 130 -2.08 6.85 12.40
C VAL A 130 -2.25 6.25 13.79
N GLU A 131 -3.31 6.61 14.52
CA GLU A 131 -3.60 6.07 15.86
C GLU A 131 -3.97 4.57 15.85
N MET A 132 -4.45 4.05 14.72
CA MET A 132 -4.85 2.65 14.55
C MET A 132 -3.74 1.74 13.98
N MET A 133 -2.57 2.27 13.62
CA MET A 133 -1.41 1.51 13.12
C MET A 133 -0.49 1.05 14.25
#